data_AF-A0A255PC73-F1
#
_entry.id   AF-A0A255PC73-F1
#
_cell.length_a   1.000
_cell.length_b   1.000
_cell.length_c   1.000
_cell.angle_alpha   90.00
_cell.angle_beta   90.00
_cell.angle_gamma   90.00
#
_symmetry.space_group_name_H-M   'P 1'
#
loop_
_entity.id
_entity.type
_entity.pdbx_description
1 polymer ?
#
loop_
_entity_poly.entity_id
_entity_poly.type
_entity_poly.pdbx_seq_one_letter_code
_entity_poly.pdbx_strand_id
1 'polypeptide(L)'
;MLHRGHESTDGTGGGELAVPMAWLYAEYIADELLRTGDLMPPTSFEFRAGRDALALTVFLSDTGGELSGIRVISQLENWLSLTAYDQPWRDWVRGRMAELTERAAGSGAPSPDLALAADAWRWLEETELLAPDLDAVPGGAVSGEDEGPKVWTPAWRLGLPLGHLAIHLF
;
A
#
# COMPACT_ATOMS: atom_id res chain seq x y z
N MET A 1 53.64 24.40 30.14
CA MET A 1 53.04 24.98 28.93
C MET A 1 52.50 23.78 28.13
N LEU A 2 51.30 23.24 28.34
CA LEU A 2 49.95 23.80 28.19
C LEU A 2 49.78 24.62 26.91
N HIS A 3 49.34 23.94 25.85
CA HIS A 3 48.47 24.33 24.71
C HIS A 3 48.48 23.12 23.76
N ARG A 4 47.39 22.58 23.22
CA ARG A 4 46.14 23.20 22.78
C ARG A 4 45.10 22.09 22.70
N GLY A 5 43.93 22.31 23.32
CA GLY A 5 42.78 21.43 23.18
C GLY A 5 42.35 21.36 21.72
N HIS A 6 42.18 20.14 21.22
CA HIS A 6 41.28 19.91 20.10
C HIS A 6 39.91 19.69 20.71
N GLU A 7 39.17 20.79 20.87
CA GLU A 7 37.74 20.75 21.05
C GLU A 7 37.15 20.18 19.76
N SER A 8 36.90 18.87 19.75
CA SER A 8 36.03 18.28 18.73
C SER A 8 34.66 18.90 18.92
N THR A 9 34.31 19.78 17.99
CA THR A 9 33.00 20.36 17.82
C THR A 9 31.96 19.26 17.78
N ASP A 10 31.11 19.26 18.80
CA ASP A 10 29.88 18.50 18.88
C ASP A 10 28.94 19.02 17.77
N GLY A 11 29.06 18.41 16.59
CA GLY A 11 28.24 18.71 15.43
C GLY A 11 26.96 17.89 15.48
N THR A 12 26.03 18.25 16.38
CA THR A 12 24.66 17.73 16.37
C THR A 12 23.92 18.34 15.18
N GLY A 13 24.21 17.84 13.98
CA GLY A 13 23.72 18.36 12.72
C GLY A 13 23.58 17.25 11.69
N GLY A 14 22.90 16.17 12.05
CA GLY A 14 22.55 15.08 11.15
C GLY A 14 21.04 14.92 11.13
N GLY A 15 20.36 15.67 10.26
CA GLY A 15 19.01 15.32 9.83
C GLY A 15 19.08 14.03 9.03
N GLU A 16 19.27 12.91 9.72
CA GLU A 16 19.28 11.59 9.12
C GLU A 16 17.86 11.34 8.59
N LEU A 17 17.71 11.47 7.26
CA LEU A 17 16.47 11.18 6.56
C LEU A 17 16.10 9.73 6.89
N ALA A 18 15.15 9.56 7.82
CA ALA A 18 14.69 8.24 8.21
C ALA A 18 14.18 7.51 6.96
N VAL A 19 14.74 6.34 6.68
CA VAL A 19 14.32 5.52 5.54
C VAL A 19 12.96 4.90 5.87
N PRO A 20 11.94 5.02 5.01
CA PRO A 20 10.58 4.51 5.27
C PRO A 20 10.51 3.00 5.06
N MET A 21 11.18 2.26 5.93
CA MET A 21 11.34 0.81 5.79
C MET A 21 9.99 0.07 5.87
N ALA A 22 9.06 0.49 6.72
CA ALA A 22 7.79 -0.22 6.90
C ALA A 22 6.91 -0.12 5.65
N TRP A 23 6.85 1.06 5.03
CA TRP A 23 6.14 1.23 3.76
C TRP A 23 6.80 0.44 2.62
N LEU A 24 8.12 0.51 2.50
CA LEU A 24 8.85 -0.21 1.45
C LEU A 24 8.68 -1.74 1.57
N TYR A 25 8.63 -2.28 2.80
CA TYR A 25 8.31 -3.68 3.01
C TYR A 25 6.87 -4.03 2.62
N ALA A 26 5.91 -3.17 2.94
CA ALA A 26 4.51 -3.38 2.57
C ALA A 26 4.33 -3.36 1.04
N GLU A 27 4.97 -2.42 0.34
CA GLU A 27 4.98 -2.37 -1.13
C GLU A 27 5.61 -3.62 -1.73
N TYR A 28 6.75 -4.08 -1.18
CA TYR A 28 7.41 -5.29 -1.65
C TYR A 28 6.51 -6.53 -1.50
N ILE A 29 5.89 -6.72 -0.34
CA ILE A 29 4.96 -7.84 -0.11
C ILE A 29 3.80 -7.77 -1.09
N ALA A 30 3.21 -6.58 -1.30
CA ALA A 30 2.10 -6.40 -2.21
C ALA A 30 2.47 -6.71 -3.67
N ASP A 31 3.63 -6.23 -4.10
CA ASP A 31 4.18 -6.44 -5.44
C ASP A 31 4.48 -7.93 -5.71
N GLU A 32 5.06 -8.64 -4.73
CA GLU A 32 5.31 -10.09 -4.84
C GLU A 32 4.00 -10.91 -4.88
N LEU A 33 3.00 -10.56 -4.05
CA LEU A 33 1.69 -11.21 -4.08
C LEU A 33 1.01 -11.06 -5.44
N LEU A 34 1.01 -9.85 -6.00
CA LEU A 34 0.39 -9.57 -7.31
C LEU A 34 1.14 -10.23 -8.47
N ARG A 35 2.47 -10.24 -8.44
CA ARG A 35 3.27 -10.92 -9.47
C ARG A 35 3.07 -12.44 -9.43
N THR A 36 2.93 -13.01 -8.24
CA THR A 36 2.67 -14.45 -8.10
C THR A 36 1.32 -14.83 -8.71
N GLY A 37 0.30 -13.97 -8.56
CA GLY A 37 -1.01 -14.18 -9.16
C GLY A 37 -1.09 -13.93 -10.67
N ASP A 38 -0.08 -13.32 -11.30
CA ASP A 38 -0.04 -12.91 -12.73
C ASP A 38 -1.35 -12.26 -13.23
N LEU A 39 -1.99 -11.47 -12.36
CA LEU A 39 -3.35 -10.99 -12.61
C LEU A 39 -3.40 -9.83 -13.62
N MET A 40 -2.37 -8.98 -13.63
CA MET A 40 -2.29 -7.79 -14.49
C MET A 40 -0.83 -7.48 -14.86
N PRO A 41 -0.57 -6.85 -16.02
CA PRO A 41 0.78 -6.40 -16.37
C PRO A 41 1.33 -5.40 -15.33
N PRO A 42 2.59 -5.51 -14.89
CA PRO A 42 3.18 -4.63 -13.86
C PRO A 42 3.20 -3.12 -14.21
N THR A 43 3.06 -2.79 -15.48
CA THR A 43 3.04 -1.40 -15.99
C THR A 43 1.63 -0.80 -16.06
N SER A 44 0.60 -1.59 -15.74
CA SER A 44 -0.80 -1.16 -15.80
C SER A 44 -1.22 -0.34 -14.58
N PHE A 45 -2.26 0.49 -14.74
CA PHE A 45 -2.80 1.27 -13.63
C PHE A 45 -3.56 0.39 -12.64
N GLU A 46 -4.15 -0.69 -13.12
CA GLU A 46 -4.84 -1.71 -12.34
C GLU A 46 -3.86 -2.44 -11.43
N PHE A 47 -2.69 -2.82 -11.94
CA PHE A 47 -1.62 -3.41 -11.12
C PHE A 47 -1.20 -2.45 -10.01
N ARG A 48 -1.01 -1.16 -10.33
CA ARG A 48 -0.71 -0.15 -9.31
C ARG A 48 -1.83 -0.03 -8.28
N ALA A 49 -3.09 -0.02 -8.72
CA ALA A 49 -4.23 0.07 -7.82
C ALA A 49 -4.30 -1.12 -6.86
N GLY A 50 -4.09 -2.35 -7.36
CA GLY A 50 -4.01 -3.54 -6.52
C GLY A 50 -2.84 -3.46 -5.55
N ARG A 51 -1.67 -3.05 -6.03
CA ARG A 51 -0.45 -2.99 -5.22
C ARG A 51 -0.59 -1.97 -4.11
N ASP A 52 -1.06 -0.77 -4.42
CA ASP A 52 -1.21 0.31 -3.45
C ASP A 52 -2.31 -0.03 -2.42
N ALA A 53 -3.41 -0.67 -2.84
CA ALA A 53 -4.47 -1.13 -1.92
C ALA A 53 -3.98 -2.25 -0.98
N LEU A 54 -3.20 -3.19 -1.50
CA LEU A 54 -2.63 -4.29 -0.72
C LEU A 54 -1.52 -3.79 0.22
N ALA A 55 -0.63 -2.90 -0.26
CA ALA A 55 0.40 -2.28 0.55
C ALA A 55 -0.19 -1.48 1.72
N LEU A 56 -1.27 -0.71 1.50
CA LEU A 56 -2.01 -0.05 2.58
C LEU A 56 -2.58 -1.05 3.58
N THR A 57 -3.15 -2.15 3.09
CA THR A 57 -3.71 -3.20 3.96
C THR A 57 -2.63 -3.82 4.84
N VAL A 58 -1.47 -4.16 4.27
CA VAL A 58 -0.31 -4.71 4.98
C VAL A 58 0.22 -3.71 6.01
N PHE A 59 0.49 -2.48 5.57
CA PHE A 59 1.05 -1.42 6.40
C PHE A 59 0.13 -1.05 7.58
N LEU A 60 -1.16 -0.84 7.34
CA LEU A 60 -2.11 -0.41 8.37
C LEU A 60 -2.52 -1.54 9.33
N SER A 61 -2.35 -2.79 8.91
CA SER A 61 -2.52 -3.98 9.76
C SER A 61 -1.35 -4.16 10.74
N ASP A 62 -0.15 -3.69 10.41
CA ASP A 62 1.00 -3.76 11.31
C ASP A 62 0.94 -2.64 12.36
N THR A 63 0.22 -2.89 13.45
CA THR A 63 0.08 -1.95 14.57
C THR A 63 1.37 -1.76 15.41
N GLY A 64 2.44 -2.53 15.18
CA GLY A 64 3.58 -2.62 16.10
C GLY A 64 4.98 -2.55 15.48
N GLY A 65 5.12 -2.40 14.16
CA GLY A 65 6.41 -2.48 13.48
C GLY A 65 6.97 -3.91 13.45
N GLU A 66 6.08 -4.90 13.48
CA GLU A 66 6.38 -6.33 13.63
C GLU A 66 6.21 -7.13 12.32
N LEU A 67 6.36 -6.51 11.15
CA LEU A 67 6.51 -7.24 9.88
C LEU A 67 7.86 -7.98 9.80
N SER A 68 8.12 -8.88 10.75
CA SER A 68 9.11 -9.94 10.63
C SER A 68 8.52 -11.05 9.75
N GLY A 69 9.23 -11.47 8.71
CA GLY A 69 8.72 -12.29 7.60
C GLY A 69 8.00 -13.60 7.97
N ILE A 70 8.15 -14.12 9.19
CA ILE A 70 7.43 -15.31 9.67
C ILE A 70 5.94 -15.03 9.95
N ARG A 71 5.55 -13.77 10.22
CA ARG A 71 4.15 -13.40 10.51
C ARG A 71 3.30 -13.17 9.25
N VAL A 72 3.89 -13.00 8.07
CA VAL A 72 3.14 -12.70 6.84
C VAL A 72 2.08 -13.76 6.58
N ILE A 73 2.44 -15.05 6.67
CA ILE A 73 1.51 -16.17 6.45
C ILE A 73 0.35 -16.14 7.47
N SER A 74 0.65 -15.83 8.74
CA SER A 74 -0.38 -15.73 9.79
C SER A 74 -1.28 -14.51 9.65
N GLN A 75 -0.89 -13.50 8.86
CA GLN A 75 -1.67 -12.30 8.59
C GLN A 75 -2.52 -12.39 7.32
N LEU A 76 -2.30 -13.40 6.45
CA LEU A 76 -3.05 -13.56 5.20
C LEU A 76 -4.56 -13.67 5.44
N GLU A 77 -5.00 -14.44 6.43
CA GLU A 77 -6.43 -14.55 6.78
C GLU A 77 -7.06 -13.21 7.20
N ASN A 78 -6.28 -12.39 7.92
CA ASN A 78 -6.70 -11.05 8.31
C ASN A 78 -6.80 -10.12 7.09
N TRP A 79 -5.81 -10.14 6.19
CA TRP A 79 -5.83 -9.35 4.97
C TRP A 79 -6.95 -9.78 4.02
N LEU A 80 -7.24 -11.08 3.90
CA LEU A 80 -8.40 -11.59 3.16
C LEU A 80 -9.70 -11.04 3.72
N SER A 81 -9.85 -11.05 5.05
CA SER A 81 -11.04 -10.52 5.71
C SER A 81 -11.23 -9.01 5.48
N LEU A 82 -10.13 -8.25 5.47
CA LEU A 82 -10.15 -6.80 5.21
C LEU A 82 -10.42 -6.47 3.74
N THR A 83 -9.93 -7.29 2.81
CA THR A 83 -10.05 -7.04 1.36
C THR A 83 -11.33 -7.62 0.74
N ALA A 84 -12.11 -8.41 1.49
CA ALA A 84 -13.33 -9.03 0.99
C ALA A 84 -14.46 -8.03 0.67
N TYR A 85 -14.45 -6.83 1.26
CA TYR A 85 -15.53 -5.86 1.10
C TYR A 85 -15.04 -4.41 0.92
N ASP A 86 -15.53 -3.77 -0.14
CA ASP A 86 -15.24 -2.38 -0.55
C ASP A 86 -15.46 -1.32 0.54
N GLN A 87 -16.72 -1.10 0.96
CA GLN A 87 -17.08 0.01 1.85
C GLN A 87 -16.44 -0.11 3.25
N PRO A 88 -16.46 -1.30 3.90
CA PRO A 88 -15.79 -1.48 5.18
C PRO A 88 -14.28 -1.22 5.10
N TRP A 89 -13.63 -1.60 4.00
CA TRP A 89 -12.19 -1.40 3.84
C TRP A 89 -11.82 0.07 3.76
N ARG A 90 -12.54 0.87 2.97
CA ARG A 90 -12.25 2.32 2.83
C ARG A 90 -12.36 3.05 4.17
N ASP A 91 -13.41 2.78 4.93
CA ASP A 91 -13.63 3.45 6.21
C ASP A 91 -12.62 2.99 7.26
N TRP A 92 -12.20 1.72 7.19
CA TRP A 92 -11.09 1.19 7.97
C TRP A 92 -9.76 1.89 7.64
N VAL A 93 -9.39 2.03 6.36
CA VAL A 93 -8.16 2.74 5.93
C VAL A 93 -8.17 4.17 6.48
N ARG A 94 -9.28 4.90 6.29
CA ARG A 94 -9.42 6.29 6.78
C ARG A 94 -9.25 6.39 8.29
N GLY A 95 -9.88 5.49 9.05
CA GLY A 95 -9.76 5.44 10.51
C GLY A 95 -8.31 5.17 10.96
N ARG A 96 -7.66 4.17 10.35
CA ARG A 96 -6.28 3.79 10.69
C ARG A 96 -5.25 4.86 10.32
N MET A 97 -5.43 5.52 9.18
CA MET A 97 -4.61 6.66 8.79
C MET A 97 -4.74 7.81 9.80
N ALA A 98 -5.96 8.16 10.20
CA ALA A 98 -6.19 9.20 11.20
C ALA A 98 -5.51 8.87 12.55
N GLU A 99 -5.67 7.64 13.05
CA GLU A 99 -5.01 7.18 14.28
C GLU A 99 -3.48 7.24 14.22
N LEU A 100 -2.88 6.91 13.06
CA LEU A 100 -1.43 7.00 12.87
C LEU A 100 -0.96 8.46 12.79
N THR A 101 -1.71 9.33 12.11
CA THR A 101 -1.42 10.75 12.01
C THR A 101 -1.44 11.42 13.39
N GLU A 102 -2.44 11.12 14.22
CA GLU A 102 -2.51 11.63 15.60
C GLU A 102 -1.33 11.16 16.45
N ARG A 103 -0.96 9.88 16.35
CA ARG A 103 0.21 9.33 17.05
C ARG A 103 1.52 9.99 16.61
N ALA A 104 1.71 10.21 15.31
CA ALA A 104 2.89 10.88 14.78
C ALA A 104 2.94 12.37 15.21
N ALA A 105 1.79 13.05 15.25
CA ALA A 105 1.71 14.41 15.78
C ALA A 105 2.11 14.46 17.26
N GLY A 106 1.71 13.46 18.05
CA GLY A 106 2.07 13.35 19.47
C GLY A 106 3.56 13.05 19.74
N SER A 107 4.25 12.36 18.83
CA SER A 107 5.69 12.07 18.97
C SER A 107 6.59 13.22 18.52
N GLY A 108 6.06 14.20 17.79
CA GLY A 108 6.79 15.38 17.32
C GLY A 108 7.81 15.10 16.21
N ALA A 109 7.81 13.89 15.64
CA ALA A 109 8.70 13.49 14.56
C ALA A 109 7.90 13.13 13.30
N PRO A 110 8.28 13.62 12.11
CA PRO A 110 7.64 13.21 10.86
C PRO A 110 7.84 11.71 10.63
N SER A 111 6.76 11.01 10.27
CA SER A 111 6.84 9.60 9.87
C SER A 111 6.90 9.53 8.34
N PRO A 112 8.07 9.19 7.75
CA PRO A 112 8.21 9.09 6.29
C PRO A 112 7.36 7.94 5.72
N ASP A 113 7.19 6.83 6.46
CA ASP A 113 6.30 5.74 6.07
C ASP A 113 4.85 6.20 5.92
N LEU A 114 4.35 6.98 6.90
CA LEU A 114 2.99 7.49 6.88
C LEU A 114 2.77 8.49 5.73
N ALA A 115 3.79 9.27 5.37
CA ALA A 115 3.71 10.19 4.24
C ALA A 115 3.52 9.43 2.91
N LEU A 116 4.30 8.36 2.70
CA LEU A 116 4.15 7.52 1.50
C LEU A 116 2.80 6.77 1.48
N ALA A 117 2.36 6.25 2.62
CA ALA A 117 1.04 5.64 2.74
C ALA A 117 -0.09 6.65 2.43
N ALA A 118 0.03 7.89 2.90
CA ALA A 118 -0.94 8.95 2.61
C ALA A 118 -0.96 9.31 1.12
N ASP A 119 0.20 9.36 0.46
CA ASP A 119 0.28 9.60 -0.97
C ASP A 119 -0.36 8.48 -1.80
N ALA A 120 -0.13 7.21 -1.41
CA ALA A 120 -0.78 6.07 -2.03
C ALA A 120 -2.30 6.10 -1.83
N TRP A 121 -2.75 6.38 -0.59
CA TRP A 121 -4.18 6.50 -0.28
C TRP A 121 -4.85 7.61 -1.09
N ARG A 122 -4.23 8.79 -1.15
CA ARG A 122 -4.71 9.91 -1.94
C ARG A 122 -4.81 9.56 -3.42
N TRP A 123 -3.78 8.91 -3.98
CA TRP A 123 -3.81 8.48 -5.38
C TRP A 123 -4.98 7.54 -5.64
N LEU A 124 -5.25 6.59 -4.74
CA LEU A 124 -6.36 5.65 -4.85
C LEU A 124 -7.74 6.32 -4.75
N GLU A 125 -7.91 7.31 -3.86
CA GLU A 125 -9.17 8.07 -3.71
C GLU A 125 -9.43 9.02 -4.88
N GLU A 126 -8.40 9.70 -5.38
CA GLU A 126 -8.54 10.78 -6.36
C GLU A 126 -8.48 10.29 -7.81
N THR A 127 -7.89 9.12 -8.06
CA THR A 127 -7.76 8.58 -9.42
C THR A 127 -8.95 7.72 -9.77
N GLU A 128 -9.60 8.04 -10.89
CA GLU A 128 -10.59 7.17 -11.51
C GLU A 128 -9.93 6.40 -12.65
N LEU A 129 -10.17 5.09 -12.68
CA LEU A 129 -9.76 4.19 -13.74
C LEU A 129 -10.99 3.80 -14.54
N LEU A 130 -10.81 3.66 -15.85
CA LEU A 130 -11.81 3.03 -16.69
C LEU A 130 -11.87 1.57 -16.26
N ALA A 131 -12.97 1.12 -15.68
CA ALA A 131 -13.10 -0.29 -15.33
C ALA A 131 -13.02 -1.11 -16.63
N PRO A 132 -11.96 -1.92 -16.86
CA PRO A 132 -12.11 -3.02 -17.78
C PRO A 132 -13.13 -3.98 -17.15
N ASP A 133 -13.92 -4.66 -17.97
CA ASP A 133 -14.80 -5.73 -17.47
C ASP A 133 -13.90 -6.79 -16.79
N LEU A 134 -13.81 -6.75 -15.45
CA LEU A 134 -13.01 -7.70 -14.66
C LEU A 134 -13.62 -9.11 -14.68
N ASP A 135 -14.77 -9.28 -15.32
CA ASP A 135 -15.40 -10.56 -15.65
C ASP A 135 -14.80 -11.25 -16.90
N ALA A 136 -13.81 -10.66 -17.55
CA ALA A 136 -13.08 -11.29 -18.65
C ALA A 136 -12.17 -12.42 -18.14
N VAL A 137 -12.76 -13.60 -17.96
CA VAL A 137 -12.08 -14.87 -17.67
C VAL A 137 -10.91 -15.09 -18.66
N PRO A 138 -9.72 -15.50 -18.19
CA PRO A 138 -8.61 -15.81 -19.07
C PRO A 138 -8.95 -17.06 -19.91
N GLY A 139 -9.27 -16.85 -21.20
CA GLY A 139 -9.57 -17.93 -22.14
C GLY A 139 -10.70 -17.68 -23.15
N GLY A 140 -11.44 -16.58 -23.04
CA GLY A 140 -12.44 -16.19 -24.04
C GLY A 140 -11.83 -15.36 -25.17
N ALA A 141 -11.95 -15.83 -26.42
CA ALA A 141 -11.55 -15.07 -27.59
C ALA A 141 -12.18 -13.66 -27.57
N VAL A 142 -11.34 -12.62 -27.64
CA VAL A 142 -11.75 -11.23 -27.88
C VAL A 142 -12.54 -11.16 -29.18
N SER A 143 -13.86 -11.20 -29.07
CA SER A 143 -14.80 -10.93 -30.16
C SER A 143 -15.56 -9.66 -29.82
N GLY A 144 -15.36 -8.64 -30.65
CA GLY A 144 -16.25 -7.49 -30.74
C GLY A 144 -15.86 -6.34 -29.83
N GLU A 145 -15.72 -5.18 -30.46
CA GLU A 145 -15.69 -3.86 -29.83
C GLU A 145 -16.98 -3.67 -29.01
N ASP A 146 -16.97 -4.06 -27.74
CA ASP A 146 -18.08 -3.72 -26.84
C ASP A 146 -17.81 -2.32 -26.28
N GLU A 147 -18.31 -1.33 -27.02
CA GLU A 147 -18.47 0.06 -26.58
C GLU A 147 -19.58 0.12 -25.52
N GLY A 148 -19.44 -0.66 -24.45
CA GLY A 148 -20.25 -0.57 -23.24
C GLY A 148 -20.05 0.79 -22.55
N PRO A 149 -20.98 1.23 -21.69
CA PRO A 149 -20.84 2.49 -20.97
C PRO A 149 -19.53 2.50 -20.19
N LYS A 150 -18.65 3.45 -20.52
CA LYS A 150 -17.37 3.65 -19.84
C LYS A 150 -17.61 4.05 -18.39
N VAL A 151 -17.61 3.07 -17.49
CA VAL A 151 -17.78 3.31 -16.05
C VAL A 151 -16.44 3.71 -15.47
N TRP A 152 -16.30 4.99 -15.18
CA TRP A 152 -15.19 5.52 -14.39
C TRP A 152 -15.40 5.10 -12.94
N THR A 153 -14.39 4.42 -12.40
CA THR A 153 -14.45 3.84 -11.07
C THR A 153 -13.21 4.29 -10.29
N PRO A 154 -13.35 4.72 -9.02
CA PRO A 154 -12.20 5.03 -8.19
C PRO A 154 -11.20 3.87 -8.15
N ALA A 155 -9.91 4.15 -8.24
CA ALA A 155 -8.86 3.14 -8.36
C ALA A 155 -8.91 2.13 -7.21
N TRP A 156 -9.23 2.53 -5.98
CA TRP A 156 -9.37 1.61 -4.85
C TRP A 156 -10.44 0.53 -5.05
N ARG A 157 -11.54 0.83 -5.77
CA ARG A 157 -12.63 -0.14 -5.99
C ARG A 157 -12.22 -1.23 -6.99
N LEU A 158 -11.28 -0.95 -7.89
CA LEU A 158 -10.66 -1.98 -8.75
C LEU A 158 -9.47 -2.66 -8.06
N GLY A 159 -8.68 -1.89 -7.33
CA GLY A 159 -7.49 -2.39 -6.64
C GLY A 159 -7.82 -3.38 -5.52
N LEU A 160 -8.92 -3.17 -4.80
CA LEU A 160 -9.30 -4.04 -3.68
C LEU A 160 -9.60 -5.49 -4.10
N PRO A 161 -10.48 -5.78 -5.06
CA PRO A 161 -10.71 -7.15 -5.52
C PRO A 161 -9.46 -7.76 -6.14
N LEU A 162 -8.62 -6.96 -6.81
CA LEU A 162 -7.36 -7.43 -7.38
C LEU A 162 -6.37 -7.89 -6.27
N GLY A 163 -6.23 -7.08 -5.21
CA GLY A 163 -5.43 -7.43 -4.04
C GLY A 163 -5.99 -8.65 -3.29
N HIS A 164 -7.32 -8.76 -3.18
CA HIS A 164 -7.99 -9.92 -2.60
C HIS A 164 -7.67 -11.22 -3.36
N LEU A 165 -7.78 -11.19 -4.69
CA LEU A 165 -7.43 -12.33 -5.55
C LEU A 165 -5.94 -12.68 -5.46
N ALA A 166 -5.05 -11.69 -5.40
CA ALA A 166 -3.62 -11.92 -5.25
C ALA A 166 -3.28 -12.69 -3.97
N ILE A 167 -3.94 -12.37 -2.85
CA ILE A 167 -3.76 -13.09 -1.59
C ILE A 167 -4.29 -14.54 -1.71
N HIS A 168 -5.39 -14.76 -2.44
CA HIS A 168 -5.96 -16.10 -2.65
C HIS A 168 -5.11 -17.02 -3.52
N LEU A 169 -4.31 -16.46 -4.43
CA LEU A 169 -3.49 -17.21 -5.39
C LEU A 169 -2.08 -17.51 -4.89
N PHE A 170 -1.67 -16.91 -3.77
CA PHE A 170 -0.38 -17.11 -3.12
C PHE A 170 -0.40 -18.31 -2.16
#